data_AF-A0A5E4ITX8-F1
#
_entry.id   AF-A0A5E4ITX8-F1
#
_cell.length_a   1.000
_cell.length_b   1.000
_cell.length_c   1.000
_cell.angle_alpha   90.00
_cell.angle_beta   90.00
_cell.angle_gamma   90.00
#
_symmetry.space_group_name_H-M   'P 1'
#
loop_
_entity.id
_entity.type
_entity.pdbx_description
1 polymer ?
#
loop_
_entity_poly.entity_id
_entity_poly.type
_entity_poly.pdbx_seq_one_letter_code
_entity_poly.pdbx_strand_id
1 'polypeptide(L)'
;MLGYAAALLSGFLAKLTDSQVDEQLWFGRNASYVTAILYGGLGGFLTTLSPQFATVFWAILVAVLVTGKIDSKEHQLAVGAFIVAAFLLGTKTPDAAILLFLASAAALDEKLNDLADYGELKSGVVKKIARYRILLDVAALAISAITRDVSYIAAVLSFDIGYQAGTFASKKIANPHPPVRGTHLMLDLREGGARGLDSEKIVEKFLKDVPKALRMRAITKPVLKRVGTGRDYGISGFVMIAESHISVHTYPRKRAAFIDAFSCREFDVAVVKEMAERTFGGKAEAKSEKRSIS
;
A
#
# COMPACT_ATOMS: atom_id res chain seq x y z
N MET A 1 -31.27 -9.42 17.36
CA MET A 1 -31.47 -9.34 15.89
C MET A 1 -30.92 -8.04 15.32
N LEU A 2 -31.45 -6.86 15.70
CA LEU A 2 -30.99 -5.57 15.15
C LEU A 2 -29.49 -5.29 15.36
N GLY A 3 -28.95 -5.54 16.56
CA GLY A 3 -27.52 -5.31 16.85
C GLY A 3 -26.57 -6.16 16.00
N TYR A 4 -26.89 -7.43 15.77
CA TYR A 4 -26.07 -8.32 14.92
C TYR A 4 -26.09 -7.89 13.45
N ALA A 5 -27.25 -7.44 12.94
CA ALA A 5 -27.34 -6.88 11.60
C ALA A 5 -26.51 -5.59 11.46
N ALA A 6 -26.52 -4.73 12.48
CA ALA A 6 -25.68 -3.53 12.51
C ALA A 6 -24.18 -3.86 12.62
N ALA A 7 -23.80 -4.90 13.38
CA ALA A 7 -22.42 -5.39 13.43
C ALA A 7 -21.94 -5.91 12.06
N LEU A 8 -22.79 -6.68 11.37
CA LEU A 8 -22.53 -7.15 10.01
C LEU A 8 -22.37 -5.97 9.04
N LEU A 9 -23.27 -4.99 9.07
CA LEU A 9 -23.15 -3.80 8.23
C LEU A 9 -21.89 -3.00 8.55
N SER A 10 -21.53 -2.87 9.84
CA SER A 10 -20.31 -2.21 10.27
C SER A 10 -19.06 -2.91 9.70
N GLY A 11 -19.00 -4.25 9.75
CA GLY A 11 -17.89 -5.01 9.18
C GLY A 11 -17.79 -4.86 7.66
N PHE A 12 -18.94 -4.92 6.97
CA PHE A 12 -19.01 -4.71 5.52
C PHE A 12 -18.49 -3.32 5.12
N LEU A 13 -18.95 -2.27 5.81
CA LEU A 13 -18.57 -0.89 5.51
C LEU A 13 -17.11 -0.60 5.90
N ALA A 14 -16.60 -1.20 6.98
CA ALA A 14 -15.19 -1.12 7.33
C ALA A 14 -14.33 -1.65 6.17
N LYS A 15 -14.61 -2.87 5.68
CA LYS A 15 -13.86 -3.43 4.56
C LYS A 15 -14.03 -2.64 3.26
N LEU A 16 -15.23 -2.11 3.00
CA LEU A 16 -15.47 -1.28 1.84
C LEU A 16 -14.64 0.01 1.91
N THR A 17 -14.53 0.62 3.10
CA THR A 17 -13.69 1.80 3.33
C THR A 17 -12.23 1.48 3.06
N ASP A 18 -11.71 0.37 3.61
CA ASP A 18 -10.33 -0.09 3.35
C ASP A 18 -10.09 -0.21 1.84
N SER A 19 -10.95 -0.92 1.11
CA SER A 19 -10.80 -1.08 -0.34
C SER A 19 -10.95 0.25 -1.10
N GLN A 20 -11.76 1.21 -0.63
CA GLN A 20 -11.83 2.54 -1.26
C GLN A 20 -10.55 3.35 -1.07
N VAL A 21 -9.88 3.20 0.08
CA VAL A 21 -8.61 3.87 0.40
C VAL A 21 -7.45 3.20 -0.34
N ASP A 22 -7.35 1.88 -0.26
CA ASP A 22 -6.22 1.10 -0.75
C ASP A 22 -6.31 0.77 -2.24
N GLU A 23 -7.50 0.37 -2.72
CA GLU A 23 -7.70 -0.14 -4.08
C GLU A 23 -8.27 0.92 -5.05
N GLN A 24 -8.42 2.18 -4.62
CA GLN A 24 -8.96 3.30 -5.41
C GLN A 24 -10.21 2.93 -6.23
N LEU A 25 -11.19 2.29 -5.58
CA LEU A 25 -12.50 2.04 -6.18
C LEU A 25 -13.07 3.37 -6.75
N TRP A 26 -13.64 3.34 -7.97
CA TRP A 26 -14.03 4.52 -8.78
C TRP A 26 -15.00 5.51 -8.11
N PHE A 27 -15.54 5.19 -6.93
CA PHE A 27 -16.37 6.11 -6.16
C PHE A 27 -15.49 7.30 -5.75
N GLY A 28 -15.86 8.51 -6.18
CA GLY A 28 -15.06 9.71 -5.95
C GLY A 28 -14.62 9.83 -4.49
N ARG A 29 -13.44 10.44 -4.24
CA ARG A 29 -12.78 10.58 -2.93
C ARG A 29 -13.69 10.91 -1.73
N ASN A 30 -14.85 11.52 -1.96
CA ASN A 30 -15.82 11.83 -0.93
C ASN A 30 -16.56 10.59 -0.39
N ALA A 31 -16.65 9.51 -1.15
CA ALA A 31 -17.38 8.30 -0.78
C ALA A 31 -16.70 7.51 0.35
N SER A 32 -15.36 7.49 0.39
CA SER A 32 -14.59 6.84 1.48
C SER A 32 -14.80 7.53 2.81
N TYR A 33 -14.94 8.86 2.83
CA TYR A 33 -15.28 9.60 4.04
C TYR A 33 -16.69 9.27 4.56
N VAL A 34 -17.65 9.09 3.65
CA VAL A 34 -19.03 8.73 4.02
C VAL A 34 -19.09 7.33 4.62
N THR A 35 -18.49 6.35 3.96
CA THR A 35 -18.44 4.96 4.47
C THR A 35 -17.68 4.89 5.80
N ALA A 36 -16.60 5.64 5.94
CA ALA A 36 -15.85 5.77 7.20
C ALA A 36 -16.72 6.27 8.37
N ILE A 37 -17.42 7.39 8.16
CA ILE A 37 -18.30 7.96 9.18
C ILE A 37 -19.44 6.99 9.53
N LEU A 38 -20.01 6.31 8.53
CA LEU A 38 -21.09 5.35 8.73
C LEU A 38 -20.64 4.15 9.55
N TYR A 39 -19.52 3.50 9.23
CA TYR A 39 -19.09 2.33 10.01
C TYR A 39 -18.61 2.73 11.40
N GLY A 40 -17.92 3.87 11.54
CA GLY A 40 -17.53 4.42 12.83
C GLY A 40 -18.75 4.69 13.71
N GLY A 41 -19.74 5.41 13.18
CA GLY A 41 -20.99 5.71 13.88
C GLY A 41 -21.80 4.46 14.24
N LEU A 42 -21.87 3.47 13.34
CA LEU A 42 -22.49 2.16 13.64
C LEU A 42 -21.76 1.43 14.75
N GLY A 43 -20.42 1.41 14.74
CA GLY A 43 -19.62 0.86 15.83
C GLY A 43 -19.93 1.52 17.18
N GLY A 44 -20.01 2.85 17.20
CA GLY A 44 -20.38 3.59 18.41
C GLY A 44 -21.81 3.30 18.87
N PHE A 45 -22.78 3.24 17.95
CA PHE A 45 -24.16 2.83 18.24
C PHE A 45 -24.25 1.42 18.82
N LEU A 46 -23.46 0.46 18.33
CA LEU A 46 -23.46 -0.90 18.85
C LEU A 46 -23.09 -0.93 20.34
N THR A 47 -22.18 -0.07 20.79
CA THR A 47 -21.81 0.03 22.21
C THR A 47 -22.96 0.45 23.14
N THR A 48 -24.03 1.03 22.60
CA THR A 48 -25.17 1.49 23.41
C THR A 48 -26.25 0.42 23.56
N LEU A 49 -26.19 -0.65 22.76
CA LEU A 49 -27.19 -1.71 22.75
C LEU A 49 -27.07 -2.66 23.93
N SER A 50 -25.86 -3.09 24.27
CA SER A 50 -25.60 -3.98 25.41
C SER A 50 -24.15 -3.91 25.91
N PRO A 51 -23.88 -4.34 27.16
CA PRO A 51 -22.51 -4.45 27.67
C PRO A 51 -21.60 -5.34 26.82
N GLN A 52 -22.14 -6.41 26.22
CA GLN A 52 -21.38 -7.34 25.37
C GLN A 52 -20.92 -6.65 24.09
N PHE A 53 -21.82 -5.94 23.40
CA PHE A 53 -21.44 -5.13 22.23
C PHE A 53 -20.46 -4.03 22.62
N ALA A 54 -20.69 -3.32 23.73
CA ALA A 54 -19.74 -2.32 24.23
C ALA A 54 -18.35 -2.93 24.42
N THR A 55 -18.27 -4.07 25.10
CA THR A 55 -17.01 -4.76 25.40
C THR A 55 -16.26 -5.15 24.13
N VAL A 56 -16.95 -5.76 23.14
CA VAL A 56 -16.34 -6.18 21.87
C VAL A 56 -15.86 -4.99 21.05
N PHE A 57 -16.71 -3.98 20.84
CA PHE A 57 -16.39 -2.87 19.95
C PHE A 57 -15.38 -1.89 20.55
N TRP A 58 -15.41 -1.67 21.87
CA TRP A 58 -14.33 -0.95 22.55
C TRP A 58 -13.01 -1.73 22.51
N ALA A 59 -13.04 -3.06 22.64
CA ALA A 59 -11.84 -3.89 22.52
C ALA A 59 -11.20 -3.78 21.13
N ILE A 60 -11.99 -3.84 20.07
CA ILE A 60 -11.51 -3.64 18.69
C ILE A 60 -10.91 -2.24 18.52
N LEU A 61 -11.60 -1.19 18.99
CA LEU A 61 -11.09 0.17 18.89
C LEU A 61 -9.76 0.36 19.64
N VAL A 62 -9.67 -0.14 20.88
CA VAL A 62 -8.43 -0.09 21.67
C VAL A 62 -7.31 -0.83 20.97
N ALA A 63 -7.58 -2.02 20.42
CA ALA A 63 -6.58 -2.79 19.69
C ALA A 63 -6.02 -2.01 18.48
N VAL A 64 -6.89 -1.44 17.65
CA VAL A 64 -6.50 -0.67 16.46
C VAL A 64 -5.72 0.60 16.82
N LEU A 65 -6.07 1.26 17.93
CA LEU A 65 -5.33 2.42 18.45
C LEU A 65 -3.93 2.04 18.94
N VAL A 66 -3.82 0.93 19.69
CA VAL A 66 -2.55 0.45 20.25
C VAL A 66 -1.60 -0.07 19.18
N THR A 67 -2.13 -0.70 18.12
CA THR A 67 -1.32 -1.24 17.02
C THR A 67 -0.90 -0.17 16.02
N GLY A 68 -1.51 1.02 16.06
CA GLY A 68 -1.17 2.13 15.18
C GLY A 68 -1.65 1.95 13.73
N LYS A 69 -2.69 1.13 13.51
CA LYS A 69 -3.26 0.85 12.18
C LYS A 69 -4.01 2.02 11.54
N ILE A 70 -4.25 3.09 12.29
CA ILE A 70 -4.96 4.27 11.79
C ILE A 70 -3.99 5.14 11.01
N ASP A 71 -3.77 4.79 9.75
CA ASP A 71 -2.83 5.44 8.83
C ASP A 71 -3.49 6.45 7.87
N SER A 72 -4.81 6.39 7.72
CA SER A 72 -5.59 7.25 6.81
C SER A 72 -6.52 8.24 7.54
N LYS A 73 -6.87 9.34 6.85
CA LYS A 73 -7.82 10.35 7.40
C LYS A 73 -9.22 9.76 7.56
N GLU A 74 -9.58 8.82 6.70
CA GLU A 74 -10.81 8.07 6.69
C GLU A 74 -10.96 7.26 7.98
N HIS A 75 -9.96 6.46 8.36
CA HIS A 75 -9.99 5.72 9.62
C HIS A 75 -9.97 6.63 10.85
N GLN A 76 -9.27 7.77 10.80
CA GLN A 76 -9.33 8.78 11.86
C GLN A 76 -10.76 9.34 12.03
N LEU A 77 -11.45 9.63 10.93
CA LEU A 77 -12.84 10.09 10.95
C LEU A 77 -13.79 9.01 11.48
N ALA A 78 -13.56 7.74 11.15
CA ALA A 78 -14.35 6.66 11.70
C ALA A 78 -14.19 6.52 13.21
N VAL A 79 -12.96 6.64 13.74
CA VAL A 79 -12.72 6.67 15.19
C VAL A 79 -13.41 7.87 15.84
N GLY A 80 -13.34 9.05 15.22
CA GLY A 80 -14.08 10.22 15.69
C GLY A 80 -15.59 9.99 15.72
N ALA A 81 -16.17 9.46 14.64
CA ALA A 81 -17.59 9.13 14.55
C ALA A 81 -18.01 8.08 15.58
N PHE A 82 -17.16 7.07 15.85
CA PHE A 82 -17.38 6.08 16.89
C PHE A 82 -17.49 6.74 18.27
N ILE A 83 -16.50 7.55 18.64
CA ILE A 83 -16.45 8.20 19.97
C ILE A 83 -17.65 9.14 20.13
N VAL A 84 -17.97 9.94 19.11
CA VAL A 84 -19.11 10.86 19.14
C VAL A 84 -20.43 10.09 19.29
N ALA A 85 -20.64 9.02 18.52
CA ALA A 85 -21.85 8.22 18.62
C ALA A 85 -21.96 7.53 20.00
N ALA A 86 -20.88 6.93 20.49
CA ALA A 86 -20.86 6.28 21.81
C ALA A 86 -21.11 7.26 22.96
N PHE A 87 -20.60 8.49 22.85
CA PHE A 87 -20.81 9.54 23.84
C PHE A 87 -22.24 10.08 23.82
N LEU A 88 -22.74 10.47 22.64
CA LEU A 88 -24.07 11.08 22.49
C LEU A 88 -25.21 10.12 22.83
N LEU A 89 -25.06 8.84 22.48
CA LEU A 89 -26.10 7.83 22.68
C LEU A 89 -25.95 7.09 24.02
N GLY A 90 -24.82 7.26 24.72
CA GLY A 90 -24.54 6.65 26.02
C GLY A 90 -24.15 5.17 25.94
N THR A 91 -22.85 4.91 25.76
CA THR A 91 -22.28 3.54 25.81
C THR A 91 -22.68 2.82 27.08
N LYS A 92 -23.02 1.53 26.95
CA LYS A 92 -23.14 0.65 28.11
C LYS A 92 -21.75 0.40 28.69
N THR A 93 -21.69 0.14 30.00
CA THR A 93 -20.44 -0.10 30.71
C THR A 93 -19.87 -1.46 30.29
N PRO A 94 -18.70 -1.52 29.63
CA PRO A 94 -18.07 -2.77 29.28
C PRO A 94 -17.51 -3.46 30.53
N ASP A 95 -17.40 -4.79 30.48
CA ASP A 95 -16.63 -5.52 31.49
C ASP A 95 -15.14 -5.28 31.23
N ALA A 96 -14.45 -4.67 32.20
CA ALA A 96 -13.06 -4.27 32.02
C ALA A 96 -12.11 -5.45 31.81
N ALA A 97 -12.34 -6.59 32.48
CA ALA A 97 -11.46 -7.75 32.36
C ALA A 97 -11.63 -8.41 30.99
N ILE A 98 -12.88 -8.58 30.55
CA ILE A 98 -13.18 -9.13 29.23
C ILE A 98 -12.70 -8.20 28.13
N LEU A 99 -12.90 -6.88 28.27
CA LEU A 99 -12.42 -5.87 27.32
C LEU A 99 -10.91 -5.98 27.12
N LEU A 100 -10.13 -5.99 28.21
CA LEU A 100 -8.67 -6.07 28.13
C LEU A 100 -8.21 -7.37 27.47
N PHE A 101 -8.88 -8.48 27.78
CA PHE A 101 -8.59 -9.77 27.18
C PHE A 101 -8.86 -9.78 25.67
N LEU A 102 -10.05 -9.34 25.24
CA LEU A 102 -10.41 -9.27 23.81
C LEU A 102 -9.56 -8.25 23.06
N ALA A 103 -9.24 -7.10 23.67
CA ALA A 103 -8.39 -6.09 23.05
C ALA A 103 -6.96 -6.61 22.85
N SER A 104 -6.46 -7.41 23.80
CA SER A 104 -5.15 -8.05 23.67
C SER A 104 -5.15 -9.07 22.54
N ALA A 105 -6.20 -9.89 22.41
CA ALA A 105 -6.35 -10.85 21.32
C ALA A 105 -6.41 -10.15 19.94
N ALA A 106 -7.25 -9.10 19.82
CA ALA A 106 -7.35 -8.31 18.59
C ALA A 106 -6.03 -7.59 18.24
N ALA A 107 -5.30 -7.07 19.23
CA ALA A 107 -4.01 -6.43 18.99
C ALA A 107 -2.94 -7.44 18.55
N LEU A 108 -2.99 -8.68 19.07
CA LEU A 108 -2.12 -9.76 18.62
C LEU A 108 -2.46 -10.20 17.19
N ASP A 109 -3.75 -10.31 16.84
CA ASP A 109 -4.16 -10.60 15.47
C ASP A 109 -3.59 -9.58 14.49
N GLU A 110 -3.66 -8.29 14.82
CA GLU A 110 -3.11 -7.24 13.97
C GLU A 110 -1.60 -7.39 13.78
N LYS A 111 -0.85 -7.55 14.88
CA LYS A 111 0.62 -7.71 14.83
C LYS A 111 1.03 -8.97 14.08
N LEU A 112 0.32 -10.08 14.28
CA LEU A 112 0.60 -11.33 13.57
C LEU A 112 0.28 -11.21 12.09
N ASN A 113 -0.81 -10.55 11.73
CA ASN A 113 -1.16 -10.28 10.33
C ASN A 113 -0.05 -9.47 9.65
N ASP A 114 0.45 -8.41 10.29
CA ASP A 114 1.55 -7.60 9.74
C ASP A 114 2.82 -8.44 9.54
N LEU A 115 3.21 -9.28 10.51
CA LEU A 115 4.34 -10.23 10.35
C LEU A 115 4.13 -11.24 9.21
N ALA A 116 2.88 -11.66 8.97
CA ALA A 116 2.53 -12.54 7.86
C ALA A 116 2.72 -11.86 6.51
N ASP A 117 2.44 -10.56 6.44
CA ASP A 117 2.53 -9.73 5.24
C ASP A 117 3.98 -9.35 4.92
N TYR A 118 4.82 -9.10 5.94
CA TYR A 118 6.28 -8.93 5.78
C TYR A 118 7.03 -10.23 5.40
N GLY A 119 6.33 -11.36 5.39
CA GLY A 119 6.93 -12.66 5.02
C GLY A 119 7.80 -13.29 6.11
N GLU A 120 7.75 -12.74 7.33
CA GLU A 120 8.53 -13.24 8.47
C GLU A 120 7.98 -14.57 9.03
N LEU A 121 6.71 -14.87 8.75
CA LEU A 121 6.09 -16.14 9.13
C LEU A 121 6.34 -17.24 8.09
N LYS A 122 6.94 -18.34 8.55
CA LYS A 122 7.11 -19.58 7.78
C LYS A 122 5.74 -20.13 7.34
N SER A 123 5.67 -20.71 6.14
CA SER A 123 4.45 -21.32 5.59
C SER A 123 3.92 -22.41 6.51
N GLY A 124 2.64 -22.35 6.88
CA GLY A 124 2.01 -23.32 7.77
C GLY A 124 0.71 -22.81 8.38
N VAL A 125 0.23 -23.51 9.42
CA VAL A 125 -1.00 -23.18 10.15
C VAL A 125 -0.93 -21.79 10.79
N VAL A 126 0.24 -21.42 11.34
CA VAL A 126 0.47 -20.12 11.99
C VAL A 126 0.26 -18.96 11.02
N LYS A 127 0.77 -19.07 9.79
CA LYS A 127 0.56 -18.04 8.75
C LYS A 127 -0.92 -17.92 8.34
N LYS A 128 -1.68 -19.01 8.37
CA LYS A 128 -3.13 -18.96 8.13
C LYS A 128 -3.86 -18.26 9.27
N ILE A 129 -3.56 -18.62 10.52
CA ILE A 129 -4.14 -17.98 11.71
C ILE A 129 -3.89 -16.46 11.66
N ALA A 130 -2.65 -16.07 11.39
CA ALA A 130 -2.26 -14.67 11.28
C ALA A 130 -3.02 -13.92 10.17
N ARG A 131 -3.15 -14.51 8.97
CA ARG A 131 -3.86 -13.89 7.84
C ARG A 131 -5.38 -13.78 8.02
N TYR A 132 -5.98 -14.73 8.74
CA TYR A 132 -7.42 -14.76 8.98
C TYR A 132 -7.83 -14.12 10.31
N ARG A 133 -6.88 -13.61 11.11
CA ARG A 133 -7.14 -12.92 12.39
C ARG A 133 -8.04 -13.72 13.36
N ILE A 134 -7.70 -15.00 13.54
CA ILE A 134 -8.56 -15.96 14.24
C ILE A 134 -8.49 -15.80 15.78
N LEU A 135 -7.55 -15.04 16.34
CA LEU A 135 -7.38 -14.98 17.81
C LEU A 135 -8.56 -14.31 18.50
N LEU A 136 -9.12 -13.24 17.93
CA LEU A 136 -10.29 -12.56 18.47
C LEU A 136 -11.53 -13.48 18.49
N ASP A 137 -11.75 -14.24 17.42
CA ASP A 137 -12.83 -15.25 17.36
C ASP A 137 -12.70 -16.29 18.47
N VAL A 138 -11.50 -16.85 18.63
CA VAL A 138 -11.22 -17.86 19.65
C VAL A 138 -11.37 -17.28 21.05
N ALA A 139 -10.90 -16.06 21.27
CA ALA A 139 -11.05 -15.36 22.54
C ALA A 139 -12.52 -15.07 22.86
N ALA A 140 -13.30 -14.59 21.89
CA ALA A 140 -14.73 -14.34 22.04
C ALA A 140 -15.52 -15.63 22.28
N LEU A 141 -15.15 -16.73 21.63
CA LEU A 141 -15.74 -18.05 21.86
C LEU A 141 -15.46 -18.55 23.28
N ALA A 142 -14.21 -18.41 23.76
CA ALA A 142 -13.84 -18.80 25.11
C ALA A 142 -14.61 -17.99 26.17
N ILE A 143 -14.71 -16.67 25.99
CA ILE A 143 -15.51 -15.81 26.87
C ILE A 143 -16.98 -16.24 26.83
N SER A 144 -17.55 -16.47 25.65
CA SER A 144 -18.95 -16.89 25.51
C SER A 144 -19.23 -18.21 26.23
N ALA A 145 -18.27 -19.14 26.22
CA ALA A 145 -18.37 -20.41 26.95
C ALA A 145 -18.29 -20.23 28.48
N ILE A 146 -17.40 -19.36 28.95
CA ILE A 146 -17.21 -19.06 30.39
C ILE A 146 -18.42 -18.34 30.96
N THR A 147 -18.90 -17.30 30.29
CA THR A 147 -20.03 -16.48 30.74
C THR A 147 -21.39 -17.13 30.44
N ARG A 148 -21.41 -18.18 29.60
CA ARG A 148 -22.61 -18.79 29.02
C ARG A 148 -23.48 -17.79 28.26
N ASP A 149 -22.85 -16.78 27.68
CA ASP A 149 -23.50 -15.73 26.88
C ASP A 149 -22.94 -15.73 25.46
N VAL A 150 -23.77 -16.17 24.51
CA VAL A 150 -23.40 -16.27 23.09
C VAL A 150 -23.24 -14.91 22.40
N SER A 151 -23.62 -13.81 23.06
CA SER A 151 -23.65 -12.49 22.44
C SER A 151 -22.25 -11.97 22.06
N TYR A 152 -21.20 -12.36 22.79
CA TYR A 152 -19.82 -11.97 22.47
C TYR A 152 -19.36 -12.56 21.13
N ILE A 153 -19.42 -13.90 21.00
CA ILE A 153 -19.04 -14.57 19.75
C ILE A 153 -19.99 -14.22 18.61
N ALA A 154 -21.29 -14.07 18.87
CA ALA A 154 -22.25 -13.68 17.84
C ALA A 154 -21.97 -12.27 17.31
N ALA A 155 -21.52 -11.33 18.16
CA ALA A 155 -21.14 -9.98 17.72
C ALA A 155 -19.90 -9.99 16.83
N VAL A 156 -18.85 -10.72 17.23
CA VAL A 156 -17.60 -10.87 16.45
C VAL A 156 -17.88 -11.55 15.10
N LEU A 157 -18.53 -12.71 15.11
CA LEU A 157 -18.87 -13.44 13.89
C LEU A 157 -19.76 -12.64 12.95
N SER A 158 -20.70 -11.84 13.49
CA SER A 158 -21.54 -10.98 12.65
C SER A 158 -20.70 -9.93 11.92
N PHE A 159 -19.77 -9.28 12.64
CA PHE A 159 -18.83 -8.33 12.06
C PHE A 159 -17.95 -8.99 10.99
N ASP A 160 -17.39 -10.17 11.27
CA ASP A 160 -16.49 -10.86 10.34
C ASP A 160 -17.20 -11.37 9.09
N ILE A 161 -18.42 -11.89 9.22
CA ILE A 161 -19.25 -12.22 8.06
C ILE A 161 -19.46 -10.99 7.18
N GLY A 162 -19.74 -9.84 7.80
CA GLY A 162 -19.84 -8.55 7.11
C GLY A 162 -18.55 -8.18 6.39
N TYR A 163 -17.42 -8.26 7.09
CA TYR A 163 -16.10 -7.92 6.55
C TYR A 163 -15.70 -8.83 5.37
N GLN A 164 -15.97 -10.14 5.46
CA GLN A 164 -15.73 -11.09 4.37
C GLN A 164 -16.65 -10.83 3.17
N ALA A 165 -17.94 -10.52 3.41
CA ALA A 165 -18.86 -10.13 2.36
C ALA A 165 -18.40 -8.83 1.66
N GLY A 166 -17.88 -7.87 2.43
CA GLY A 166 -17.25 -6.65 1.91
C GLY A 166 -16.06 -6.97 1.01
N THR A 167 -15.20 -7.91 1.42
CA THR A 167 -14.05 -8.33 0.62
C THR A 167 -14.47 -8.91 -0.73
N PHE A 168 -15.52 -9.73 -0.75
CA PHE A 168 -16.05 -10.31 -1.99
C PHE A 168 -16.70 -9.25 -2.89
N ALA A 169 -17.47 -8.32 -2.30
CA ALA A 169 -18.11 -7.23 -3.03
C ALA A 169 -17.06 -6.26 -3.61
N SER A 170 -16.08 -5.85 -2.81
CA SER A 170 -14.96 -5.00 -3.25
C SER A 170 -14.22 -5.64 -4.41
N LYS A 171 -13.89 -6.93 -4.37
CA LYS A 171 -13.22 -7.62 -5.50
C LYS A 171 -14.04 -7.63 -6.80
N LYS A 172 -15.37 -7.68 -6.72
CA LYS A 172 -16.25 -7.61 -7.90
C LYS A 172 -16.40 -6.20 -8.45
N ILE A 173 -16.35 -5.20 -7.58
CA ILE A 173 -16.56 -3.78 -7.91
C ILE A 173 -15.22 -3.08 -8.22
N ALA A 174 -14.12 -3.65 -7.74
CA ALA A 174 -12.76 -3.24 -8.08
C ALA A 174 -12.62 -3.28 -9.59
N ASN A 175 -12.46 -2.10 -10.17
CA ASN A 175 -11.79 -2.02 -11.44
C ASN A 175 -10.46 -2.72 -11.25
N PRO A 176 -10.08 -3.70 -12.08
CA PRO A 176 -8.70 -4.13 -12.09
C PRO A 176 -7.88 -2.85 -12.25
N HIS A 177 -6.97 -2.57 -11.32
CA HIS A 177 -5.98 -1.52 -11.56
C HIS A 177 -5.47 -1.76 -12.97
N PRO A 178 -5.52 -0.78 -13.89
CA PRO A 178 -4.99 -0.99 -15.21
C PRO A 178 -3.57 -1.52 -14.99
N PRO A 179 -3.21 -2.69 -15.55
CA PRO A 179 -1.95 -3.33 -15.25
C PRO A 179 -0.85 -2.28 -15.41
N VAL A 180 0.06 -2.20 -14.45
CA VAL A 180 1.15 -1.20 -14.50
C VAL A 180 1.96 -1.50 -15.75
N ARG A 181 1.69 -0.77 -16.84
CA ARG A 181 2.34 -0.95 -18.14
C ARG A 181 3.49 0.04 -18.25
N GLY A 182 4.67 -0.48 -17.99
CA GLY A 182 5.92 0.23 -18.11
C GLY A 182 6.68 -0.11 -19.38
N THR A 183 7.64 0.73 -19.72
CA THR A 183 8.64 0.44 -20.76
C THR A 183 10.02 0.49 -20.11
N HIS A 184 10.80 -0.58 -20.23
CA HIS A 184 12.22 -0.58 -19.87
C HIS A 184 13.03 -0.59 -21.15
N LEU A 185 13.68 0.53 -21.43
CA LEU A 185 14.59 0.72 -22.55
C LEU A 185 16.03 0.55 -22.07
N MET A 186 16.77 -0.32 -22.75
CA MET A 186 18.22 -0.49 -22.65
C MET A 186 18.85 -0.01 -23.96
N LEU A 187 19.79 0.93 -23.88
CA LEU A 187 20.54 1.45 -25.02
C LEU A 187 22.01 1.10 -24.92
N ASP A 188 22.53 0.51 -25.99
CA ASP A 188 23.96 0.29 -26.21
C ASP A 188 24.46 1.33 -27.21
N LEU A 189 25.09 2.40 -26.72
CA LEU A 189 25.67 3.44 -27.56
C LEU A 189 27.12 3.10 -27.90
N ARG A 190 27.45 3.15 -29.20
CA ARG A 190 28.80 2.90 -29.74
C ARG A 190 29.26 4.08 -30.59
N GLU A 191 30.58 4.15 -30.80
CA GLU A 191 31.24 5.21 -31.57
C GLU A 191 31.03 6.62 -31.02
N GLY A 192 30.68 6.74 -29.74
CA GLY A 192 30.45 8.01 -29.07
C GLY A 192 31.69 8.91 -29.04
N GLY A 193 31.45 10.21 -28.90
CA GLY A 193 32.47 11.23 -28.72
C GLY A 193 33.09 11.14 -27.33
N ALA A 194 34.37 10.78 -27.25
CA ALA A 194 35.06 10.56 -25.98
C ALA A 194 34.96 11.75 -25.00
N ARG A 195 35.00 13.00 -25.49
CA ARG A 195 34.85 14.20 -24.64
C ARG A 195 33.47 14.31 -24.00
N GLY A 196 32.41 13.94 -24.73
CA GLY A 196 31.04 13.97 -24.20
C GLY A 196 30.83 12.89 -23.16
N LEU A 197 31.33 11.69 -23.45
CA LEU A 197 31.28 10.54 -22.54
C LEU A 197 32.08 10.76 -21.24
N ASP A 198 33.12 11.59 -21.28
CA ASP A 198 33.98 11.89 -20.12
C ASP A 198 33.58 13.15 -19.33
N SER A 199 32.46 13.79 -19.69
CA SER A 199 32.04 15.04 -19.08
C SER A 199 30.87 14.84 -18.11
N GLU A 200 31.13 15.00 -16.81
CA GLU A 200 30.10 14.96 -15.77
C GLU A 200 28.99 15.98 -16.03
N LYS A 201 29.34 17.17 -16.54
CA LYS A 201 28.36 18.21 -16.88
C LYS A 201 27.40 17.77 -17.99
N ILE A 202 27.90 17.07 -19.00
CA ILE A 202 27.08 16.56 -20.11
C ILE A 202 26.20 15.40 -19.64
N VAL A 203 26.78 14.47 -18.88
CA VAL A 203 26.05 13.33 -18.28
C VAL A 203 24.94 13.82 -17.33
N GLU A 204 25.24 14.80 -16.47
CA GLU A 204 24.27 15.39 -15.56
C GLU A 204 23.14 16.09 -16.32
N LYS A 205 23.48 16.84 -17.37
CA LYS A 205 22.48 17.48 -18.24
C LYS A 205 21.57 16.46 -18.91
N PHE A 206 22.13 15.37 -19.44
CA PHE A 206 21.35 14.27 -20.02
C PHE A 206 20.33 13.71 -19.02
N LEU A 207 20.78 13.38 -17.80
CA LEU A 207 19.92 12.85 -16.75
C LEU A 207 18.87 13.85 -16.25
N LYS A 208 19.08 15.17 -16.43
CA LYS A 208 18.05 16.19 -16.15
C LYS A 208 17.06 16.37 -17.30
N ASP A 209 17.50 16.19 -18.54
CA ASP A 209 16.70 16.49 -19.72
C ASP A 209 15.82 15.31 -20.15
N VAL A 210 16.28 14.06 -20.01
CA VAL A 210 15.49 12.88 -20.38
C VAL A 210 14.15 12.83 -19.60
N PRO A 211 14.11 12.98 -18.26
CA PRO A 211 12.82 13.03 -17.55
C PRO A 211 11.87 14.09 -18.11
N LYS A 212 12.38 15.28 -18.43
CA LYS A 212 11.56 16.38 -18.97
C LYS A 212 11.00 16.05 -20.35
N ALA A 213 11.83 15.49 -21.23
CA ALA A 213 11.42 15.08 -22.57
C ALA A 213 10.33 13.99 -22.52
N LEU A 214 10.43 13.08 -21.55
CA LEU A 214 9.44 12.02 -21.32
C LEU A 214 8.23 12.48 -20.49
N ARG A 215 8.16 13.77 -20.10
CA ARG A 215 7.14 14.32 -19.19
C ARG A 215 7.04 13.56 -17.85
N MET A 216 8.18 13.09 -17.36
CA MET A 216 8.34 12.38 -16.09
C MET A 216 8.91 13.31 -15.02
N ARG A 217 8.48 13.09 -13.78
CA ARG A 217 8.96 13.87 -12.63
C ARG A 217 10.20 13.19 -12.03
N ALA A 218 11.35 13.85 -12.07
CA ALA A 218 12.50 13.46 -11.26
C ALA A 218 12.21 13.70 -9.76
N ILE A 219 12.47 12.71 -8.92
CA ILE A 219 12.38 12.82 -7.46
C ILE A 219 13.70 13.35 -6.89
N THR A 220 14.82 12.87 -7.43
CA THR A 220 16.15 13.27 -6.97
C THR A 220 16.86 14.16 -7.98
N LYS A 221 17.89 14.87 -7.52
CA LYS A 221 18.93 15.38 -8.42
C LYS A 221 19.73 14.19 -8.98
N PRO A 222 20.33 14.29 -10.18
CA PRO A 222 21.23 13.24 -10.66
C PRO A 222 22.41 13.05 -9.71
N VAL A 223 22.73 11.80 -9.43
CA VAL A 223 23.94 11.39 -8.71
C VAL A 223 24.94 10.90 -9.74
N LEU A 224 26.17 11.40 -9.69
CA LEU A 224 27.24 11.02 -10.61
C LEU A 224 28.46 10.55 -9.83
N LYS A 225 29.16 9.54 -10.37
CA LYS A 225 30.42 9.06 -9.84
C LYS A 225 31.33 8.61 -10.97
N ARG A 226 32.57 9.10 -10.98
CA ARG A 226 33.63 8.48 -11.78
C ARG A 226 34.00 7.13 -11.21
N VAL A 227 33.99 6.12 -12.07
CA VAL A 227 34.26 4.72 -11.72
C VAL A 227 35.20 4.09 -12.73
N GLY A 228 35.86 3.00 -12.34
CA GLY A 228 36.77 2.23 -13.19
C GLY A 228 38.20 2.79 -13.25
N THR A 229 39.11 1.99 -13.82
CA THR A 229 40.52 2.32 -14.04
C THR A 229 40.95 1.90 -15.45
N GLY A 230 42.10 2.40 -15.92
CA GLY A 230 42.66 1.96 -17.20
C GLY A 230 41.76 2.25 -18.40
N ARG A 231 41.34 1.20 -19.13
CA ARG A 231 40.43 1.33 -20.31
C ARG A 231 38.94 1.29 -19.94
N ASP A 232 38.61 1.01 -18.68
CA ASP A 232 37.25 0.88 -18.17
C ASP A 232 36.81 2.08 -17.33
N TYR A 233 37.63 3.14 -17.26
CA TYR A 233 37.22 4.37 -16.58
C TYR A 233 36.05 5.03 -17.30
N GLY A 234 35.21 5.71 -16.54
CA GLY A 234 34.15 6.57 -17.05
C GLY A 234 33.26 7.10 -15.94
N ILE A 235 32.01 7.42 -16.27
CA ILE A 235 31.05 8.05 -15.36
C ILE A 235 29.82 7.16 -15.24
N SER A 236 29.46 6.80 -14.00
CA SER A 236 28.17 6.24 -13.65
C SER A 236 27.26 7.36 -13.16
N GLY A 237 26.05 7.44 -13.72
CA GLY A 237 25.06 8.44 -13.36
C GLY A 237 23.68 7.81 -13.15
N PHE A 238 22.90 8.36 -12.23
CA PHE A 238 21.57 7.87 -11.89
C PHE A 238 20.64 9.02 -11.50
N VAL A 239 19.37 8.94 -11.92
CA VAL A 239 18.29 9.81 -11.42
C VAL A 239 17.05 8.98 -11.12
N MET A 240 16.48 9.18 -9.93
CA MET A 240 15.21 8.57 -9.55
C MET A 240 14.06 9.41 -10.13
N ILE A 241 13.10 8.77 -10.77
CA ILE A 241 11.85 9.40 -11.21
C ILE A 241 10.68 8.84 -10.40
N ALA A 242 9.55 9.54 -10.38
CA ALA A 242 8.37 9.20 -9.58
C ALA A 242 7.91 7.74 -9.71
N GLU A 243 8.23 7.12 -10.85
CA GLU A 243 7.74 5.81 -11.24
C GLU A 243 8.86 4.99 -11.93
N SER A 244 10.05 4.94 -11.32
CA SER A 244 11.26 4.13 -11.65
C SER A 244 12.56 4.97 -11.72
N HIS A 245 13.36 4.90 -12.78
CA HIS A 245 14.70 5.50 -12.85
C HIS A 245 15.27 5.64 -14.26
N ILE A 246 16.31 6.47 -14.39
CA ILE A 246 17.19 6.53 -15.57
C ILE A 246 18.65 6.44 -15.09
N SER A 247 19.44 5.57 -15.72
CA SER A 247 20.86 5.39 -15.44
C SER A 247 21.72 5.52 -16.69
N VAL A 248 23.00 5.81 -16.50
CA VAL A 248 23.99 5.87 -17.58
C VAL A 248 25.36 5.43 -17.06
N HIS A 249 26.05 4.61 -17.83
CA HIS A 249 27.43 4.20 -17.61
C HIS A 249 28.25 4.50 -18.86
N THR A 250 29.19 5.44 -18.78
CA THR A 250 30.03 5.82 -19.92
C THR A 250 31.39 5.12 -19.89
N TYR A 251 31.97 4.91 -21.06
CA TYR A 251 33.32 4.36 -21.25
C TYR A 251 34.06 5.17 -22.33
N PRO A 252 34.64 6.33 -22.00
CA PRO A 252 35.21 7.26 -22.99
C PRO A 252 36.28 6.63 -23.89
N ARG A 253 37.15 5.78 -23.32
CA ARG A 253 38.21 5.08 -24.07
C ARG A 253 37.66 4.04 -25.04
N LYS A 254 36.54 3.41 -24.72
CA LYS A 254 35.84 2.45 -25.59
C LYS A 254 34.86 3.13 -26.53
N ARG A 255 34.67 4.45 -26.41
CA ARG A 255 33.68 5.24 -27.16
C ARG A 255 32.28 4.63 -27.05
N ALA A 256 31.91 4.21 -25.85
CA ALA A 256 30.65 3.53 -25.59
C ALA A 256 29.93 4.08 -24.36
N ALA A 257 28.61 3.88 -24.30
CA ALA A 257 27.80 4.07 -23.10
C ALA A 257 26.66 3.05 -23.04
N PHE A 258 26.31 2.65 -21.83
CA PHE A 258 25.08 1.90 -21.54
C PHE A 258 24.10 2.82 -20.83
N ILE A 259 22.86 2.88 -21.30
CA ILE A 259 21.82 3.76 -20.75
C ILE A 259 20.56 2.92 -20.51
N ASP A 260 20.01 2.99 -19.30
CA ASP A 260 18.70 2.44 -18.99
C ASP A 260 17.71 3.57 -18.74
N ALA A 261 16.55 3.50 -19.38
CA ALA A 261 15.40 4.33 -19.08
C ALA A 261 14.22 3.40 -18.77
N PHE A 262 13.86 3.29 -17.49
CA PHE A 262 12.71 2.50 -17.07
C PHE A 262 11.66 3.43 -16.49
N SER A 263 10.40 3.24 -16.91
CA SER A 263 9.24 3.90 -16.34
C SER A 263 8.07 2.94 -16.21
N CYS A 264 7.24 3.12 -15.17
CA CYS A 264 5.93 2.47 -15.04
C CYS A 264 4.86 3.07 -15.98
N ARG A 265 5.25 3.98 -16.89
CA ARG A 265 4.44 4.46 -18.01
C ARG A 265 5.10 4.09 -19.33
N GLU A 266 4.29 3.99 -20.37
CA GLU A 266 4.80 3.90 -21.72
C GLU A 266 5.39 5.23 -22.18
N PHE A 267 6.47 5.15 -22.95
CA PHE A 267 7.08 6.31 -23.59
C PHE A 267 7.68 5.93 -24.92
N ASP A 268 7.90 6.93 -25.78
CA ASP A 268 8.54 6.74 -27.07
C ASP A 268 10.06 6.53 -26.88
N VAL A 269 10.51 5.31 -27.17
CA VAL A 269 11.92 4.91 -27.06
C VAL A 269 12.82 5.68 -28.03
N ALA A 270 12.28 6.16 -29.15
CA ALA A 270 13.02 6.94 -30.13
C ALA A 270 13.52 8.26 -29.53
N VAL A 271 12.71 8.89 -28.67
CA VAL A 271 13.09 10.16 -28.00
C VAL A 271 14.36 9.99 -27.18
N VAL A 272 14.45 8.93 -26.36
CA VAL A 272 15.64 8.69 -25.52
C VAL A 272 16.85 8.32 -26.39
N LYS A 273 16.63 7.51 -27.43
CA LYS A 273 17.68 7.12 -28.38
C LYS A 273 18.28 8.35 -29.08
N GLU A 274 17.44 9.20 -29.69
CA GLU A 274 17.88 10.40 -30.39
C GLU A 274 18.57 11.39 -29.44
N MET A 275 18.08 11.53 -28.21
CA MET A 275 18.73 12.34 -27.19
C MET A 275 20.12 11.80 -26.84
N ALA A 276 20.28 10.47 -26.71
CA ALA A 276 21.57 9.85 -26.42
C ALA A 276 22.56 10.06 -27.57
N GLU A 277 22.15 9.82 -28.82
CA GLU A 277 22.97 10.03 -30.01
C GLU A 277 23.36 11.52 -30.18
N ARG A 278 22.43 12.44 -29.93
CA ARG A 278 22.73 13.89 -29.98
C ARG A 278 23.68 14.34 -28.88
N THR A 279 23.54 13.78 -27.68
CA THR A 279 24.30 14.21 -26.50
C THR A 279 25.72 13.64 -26.49
N PHE A 280 25.84 12.34 -26.79
CA PHE A 280 27.11 11.62 -26.68
C PHE A 280 27.76 11.35 -28.05
N GLY A 281 27.06 11.60 -29.16
CA GLY A 281 27.51 11.21 -30.50
C GLY A 281 27.42 9.71 -30.74
N GLY A 282 27.71 9.26 -31.96
CA GLY A 282 27.74 7.84 -32.31
C GLY A 282 26.37 7.28 -32.69
N LYS A 283 26.21 5.96 -32.54
CA LYS A 283 24.98 5.22 -32.88
C LYS A 283 24.52 4.41 -31.68
N ALA A 284 23.23 4.47 -31.37
CA ALA A 284 22.62 3.71 -30.29
C ALA A 284 21.81 2.54 -30.83
N GLU A 285 22.08 1.35 -30.30
CA GLU A 285 21.23 0.19 -30.48
C GLU A 285 20.24 0.11 -29.32
N ALA A 286 18.95 -0.05 -29.63
CA ALA A 286 17.89 0.03 -28.64
C ALA A 286 17.20 -1.32 -28.46
N LYS A 287 17.08 -1.78 -27.22
CA LYS A 287 16.25 -2.93 -26.83
C LYS A 287 15.25 -2.45 -25.79
N SER A 288 13.97 -2.67 -26.05
CA SER A 288 12.91 -2.29 -25.13
C SER A 288 12.05 -3.48 -24.75
N GLU A 289 11.74 -3.60 -23.46
CA GLU A 289 10.82 -4.59 -22.93
C GLU A 289 9.59 -3.88 -22.34
N LYS A 290 8.40 -4.40 -22.63
CA LYS A 290 7.18 -4.00 -21.95
C LYS A 290 7.15 -4.68 -20.58
N ARG A 291 7.08 -3.87 -19.53
CA ARG A 291 7.01 -4.34 -18.15
C ARG A 291 5.56 -4.29 -17.69
N SER A 292 5.05 -5.39 -17.19
CA SER A 292 3.70 -5.46 -16.62
C SER A 292 3.73 -6.14 -15.27
N ILE A 293 3.10 -5.53 -14.28
CA ILE A 293 2.72 -6.21 -13.04
C ILE A 293 1.25 -6.61 -13.23
N SER A 294 1.03 -7.91 -13.35
CA SER A 294 -0.30 -8.54 -13.41
C SER A 294 -0.82 -8.87 -12.03
#